data_AF-A0A1R1XQV1-F1
#
_entry.id   AF-A0A1R1XQV1-F1
#
_cell.length_a   1.000
_cell.length_b   1.000
_cell.length_c   1.000
_cell.angle_alpha   90.00
_cell.angle_beta   90.00
_cell.angle_gamma   90.00
#
_symmetry.space_group_name_H-M   'P 1'
#
loop_
_entity.id
_entity.type
_entity.pdbx_description
1 polymer ?
#
loop_
_entity_poly.entity_id
_entity_poly.type
_entity_poly.pdbx_seq_one_letter_code
_entity_poly.pdbx_strand_id
1 'polypeptide(L)'
;MTITQATRSCSPSCFYKLDRIEKSRLCKRFVDFGKKISNGYTECIAKYTLFSFRLGRSIGNDIFSFSNDKMKNTIKNISKLHSSLSTDRYQKSTILSLVASEFSPSQLSSFGFEFSRTQFNTAKQKASEDQFTLGDYQRHIPKSRSAVGQTVVDLVKSYLRCYSQQSSIKERRVDGDEDSDGL
;
A
#
# COMPACT_ATOMS: atom_id res chain seq x y z
N MET A 1 -33.52 -52.07 -9.77
CA MET A 1 -32.80 -51.22 -10.73
C MET A 1 -31.34 -51.20 -10.30
N THR A 2 -30.49 -51.90 -11.05
CA THR A 2 -29.19 -52.43 -10.59
C THR A 2 -28.06 -51.48 -10.96
N ILE A 3 -27.57 -50.69 -9.99
CA ILE A 3 -26.45 -49.74 -10.17
C ILE A 3 -25.11 -50.49 -10.07
N THR A 4 -24.89 -51.50 -10.90
CA THR A 4 -23.68 -52.35 -10.79
C THR A 4 -22.97 -52.62 -12.12
N GLN A 5 -23.29 -51.88 -13.20
CA GLN A 5 -22.70 -52.13 -14.52
C GLN A 5 -22.02 -50.95 -15.21
N ALA A 6 -21.68 -49.86 -14.50
CA ALA A 6 -21.00 -48.71 -15.10
C ALA A 6 -19.49 -48.60 -14.79
N THR A 7 -18.91 -49.53 -14.02
CA THR A 7 -17.46 -49.54 -13.71
C THR A 7 -16.75 -50.70 -14.39
N ARG A 8 -17.02 -50.92 -15.69
CA ARG A 8 -16.21 -51.80 -16.52
C ARG A 8 -15.31 -50.95 -17.43
N SER A 9 -14.01 -51.26 -17.36
CA SER A 9 -12.90 -50.87 -18.25
C SER A 9 -12.32 -49.45 -18.19
N CYS A 10 -12.04 -48.92 -17.00
CA CYS A 10 -10.85 -48.09 -16.84
C CYS A 10 -10.07 -48.64 -15.66
N SER A 11 -9.02 -49.43 -15.92
CA SER A 11 -7.92 -49.49 -14.95
C SER A 11 -7.51 -48.04 -14.72
N PRO A 12 -7.61 -47.49 -13.50
CA PRO A 12 -7.20 -46.12 -13.27
C PRO A 12 -5.69 -46.13 -13.46
N SER A 13 -5.23 -45.75 -14.65
CA SER A 13 -3.87 -45.23 -14.77
C SER A 13 -3.79 -44.13 -13.73
N CYS A 14 -2.98 -44.40 -12.71
CA CYS A 14 -2.70 -43.47 -11.62
C CYS A 14 -2.51 -42.08 -12.25
N PHE A 15 -3.18 -41.05 -11.73
CA PHE A 15 -3.23 -39.72 -12.37
C PHE A 15 -1.85 -39.24 -12.84
N TYR A 16 -0.80 -39.58 -12.11
CA TYR A 16 0.60 -39.28 -12.44
C TYR A 16 1.08 -39.86 -13.78
N LYS A 17 0.61 -41.03 -14.20
CA LYS A 17 0.98 -41.74 -15.43
C LYS A 17 0.28 -41.23 -16.70
N LEU A 18 -0.72 -40.38 -16.56
CA LEU A 18 -1.44 -39.79 -17.70
C LEU A 18 -0.62 -38.69 -18.39
N ASP A 19 -0.83 -38.49 -19.69
CA ASP A 19 -0.27 -37.35 -20.40
C ASP A 19 -0.95 -36.03 -19.97
N ARG A 20 -0.41 -34.88 -20.40
CA ARG A 20 -0.96 -33.56 -20.03
C ARG A 20 -2.40 -33.35 -20.53
N ILE A 21 -2.73 -33.83 -21.73
CA ILE A 21 -4.03 -33.67 -22.37
C ILE A 21 -5.06 -34.55 -21.67
N GLU A 22 -4.71 -35.79 -21.36
CA GLU A 22 -5.52 -36.75 -20.61
C GLU A 22 -5.80 -36.27 -19.19
N LYS A 23 -4.78 -35.75 -18.48
CA LYS A 23 -4.94 -35.10 -17.18
C LYS A 23 -5.95 -33.97 -17.27
N SER A 24 -5.83 -33.10 -18.27
CA SER A 24 -6.75 -31.97 -18.48
C SER A 24 -8.18 -32.44 -18.76
N ARG A 25 -8.36 -33.45 -19.63
CA ARG A 25 -9.67 -34.04 -19.94
C ARG A 25 -10.32 -34.68 -18.70
N LEU A 26 -9.54 -35.39 -17.89
CA LEU A 26 -10.01 -36.01 -16.66
C LEU A 26 -10.41 -34.96 -15.61
N CYS A 27 -9.60 -33.91 -15.41
CA CYS A 27 -9.95 -32.79 -14.54
C CYS A 27 -11.21 -32.07 -15.03
N LYS A 28 -11.38 -31.87 -16.34
CA LYS A 28 -12.61 -31.27 -16.90
C LYS A 28 -13.84 -32.11 -16.56
N ARG A 29 -13.77 -33.43 -16.76
CA ARG A 29 -14.85 -34.35 -16.38
C ARG A 29 -15.16 -34.27 -14.89
N PHE A 30 -14.13 -34.23 -14.03
CA PHE A 30 -14.31 -34.08 -12.59
C PHE A 30 -15.05 -32.78 -12.22
N VAL A 31 -14.69 -31.66 -12.84
CA VAL A 31 -15.38 -30.37 -12.64
C VAL A 31 -16.83 -30.43 -13.13
N ASP A 32 -17.08 -31.03 -14.30
CA ASP A 32 -18.43 -31.16 -14.85
C ASP A 32 -19.31 -32.06 -13.97
N PHE A 33 -18.76 -33.12 -13.39
CA PHE A 33 -19.45 -33.92 -12.37
C PHE A 33 -19.71 -33.11 -11.10
N GLY A 34 -18.73 -32.34 -10.63
CA GLY A 34 -18.91 -31.43 -9.51
C GLY A 34 -20.07 -30.46 -9.74
N LYS A 35 -20.20 -29.88 -10.93
CA LYS A 35 -21.31 -28.99 -11.30
C LYS A 35 -22.66 -29.68 -11.23
N LYS A 36 -22.75 -30.92 -11.72
CA LYS A 36 -23.99 -31.72 -11.66
C LYS A 36 -24.41 -32.02 -10.23
N ILE A 37 -23.46 -32.36 -9.35
CA ILE A 37 -23.76 -32.70 -7.95
C ILE A 37 -24.08 -31.46 -7.11
N SER A 38 -23.38 -30.35 -7.36
CA SER A 38 -23.56 -29.09 -6.62
C SER A 38 -24.69 -28.20 -7.16
N ASN A 39 -25.42 -28.63 -8.18
CA ASN A 39 -26.37 -27.79 -8.90
C ASN A 39 -25.75 -26.44 -9.35
N GLY A 40 -24.50 -26.49 -9.83
CA GLY A 40 -23.73 -25.33 -10.29
C GLY A 40 -22.78 -24.69 -9.25
N TYR A 41 -22.94 -24.98 -7.95
CA TYR A 41 -22.11 -24.39 -6.88
C TYR A 41 -20.87 -25.24 -6.55
N THR A 42 -19.97 -25.40 -7.52
CA THR A 42 -18.77 -26.25 -7.36
C THR A 42 -17.80 -25.78 -6.27
N GLU A 43 -17.81 -24.49 -5.95
CA GLU A 43 -16.93 -23.91 -4.94
C GLU A 43 -17.17 -24.51 -3.55
N CYS A 44 -18.43 -24.77 -3.19
CA CYS A 44 -18.78 -25.35 -1.89
C CYS A 44 -18.25 -26.79 -1.76
N ILE A 45 -18.36 -27.59 -2.83
CA ILE A 45 -17.80 -28.94 -2.86
C ILE A 45 -16.28 -28.87 -2.76
N ALA A 46 -15.62 -28.02 -3.54
CA ALA A 46 -14.17 -27.86 -3.49
C ALA A 46 -13.68 -27.42 -2.11
N LYS A 47 -14.37 -26.43 -1.49
CA LYS A 47 -14.07 -25.98 -0.12
C LYS A 47 -14.23 -27.10 0.90
N TYR A 48 -15.33 -27.86 0.83
CA TYR A 48 -15.55 -28.98 1.74
C TYR A 48 -14.50 -30.08 1.56
N THR A 49 -14.19 -30.44 0.31
CA THR A 49 -13.19 -31.46 0.00
C THR A 49 -11.80 -31.03 0.44
N LEU A 50 -11.40 -29.77 0.26
CA LEU A 50 -10.04 -29.29 0.58
C LEU A 50 -9.84 -28.88 2.04
N PHE A 51 -10.86 -28.40 2.75
CA PHE A 51 -10.69 -27.82 4.09
C PHE A 51 -11.47 -28.55 5.19
N SER A 52 -12.61 -29.14 4.85
CA SER A 52 -13.49 -29.82 5.83
C SER A 52 -13.24 -31.32 5.91
N PHE A 53 -12.86 -31.98 4.80
CA PHE A 53 -12.59 -33.41 4.79
C PHE A 53 -11.22 -33.75 5.39
N ARG A 54 -11.15 -34.77 6.24
CA ARG A 54 -9.96 -35.12 7.04
C ARG A 54 -8.70 -35.39 6.19
N LEU A 55 -8.85 -36.08 5.05
CA LEU A 55 -7.78 -36.34 4.08
C LEU A 55 -7.49 -35.14 3.18
N GLY A 56 -8.50 -34.33 2.90
CA GLY A 56 -8.32 -33.15 2.06
C GLY A 56 -7.68 -31.99 2.79
N ARG A 57 -7.82 -31.91 4.12
CA ARG A 57 -7.18 -30.90 4.96
C ARG A 57 -5.64 -30.93 4.84
N SER A 58 -5.01 -32.11 4.72
CA SER A 58 -3.56 -32.17 4.50
C SER A 58 -3.20 -31.60 3.13
N ILE A 59 -3.93 -31.97 2.08
CA ILE A 59 -3.75 -31.45 0.72
C ILE A 59 -4.00 -29.93 0.68
N GLY A 60 -5.07 -29.46 1.33
CA GLY A 60 -5.38 -28.04 1.47
C GLY A 60 -4.26 -27.30 2.18
N ASN A 61 -3.76 -27.84 3.30
CA ASN A 61 -2.64 -27.26 4.03
C ASN A 61 -1.35 -27.23 3.20
N ASP A 62 -1.05 -28.29 2.44
CA ASP A 62 0.12 -28.36 1.56
C ASP A 62 0.03 -27.34 0.41
N ILE A 63 -1.15 -27.19 -0.20
CA ILE A 63 -1.42 -26.19 -1.24
C ILE A 63 -1.28 -24.77 -0.66
N PHE A 64 -1.84 -24.52 0.52
CA PHE A 64 -1.68 -23.25 1.23
C PHE A 64 -0.22 -22.99 1.59
N SER A 65 0.52 -24.01 2.04
CA SER A 65 1.95 -23.90 2.34
C SER A 65 2.75 -23.57 1.10
N PHE A 66 2.51 -24.26 -0.02
CA PHE A 66 3.20 -24.01 -1.29
C PHE A 66 2.96 -22.60 -1.84
N SER A 67 1.71 -22.13 -1.79
CA SER A 67 1.37 -20.74 -2.15
C SER A 67 2.05 -19.74 -1.22
N ASN A 68 2.09 -20.04 0.08
CA ASN A 68 2.77 -19.23 1.07
C ASN A 68 4.29 -19.20 0.85
N ASP A 69 4.92 -20.26 0.37
CA ASP A 69 6.37 -20.30 0.15
C ASP A 69 6.79 -19.39 -1.01
N LYS A 70 6.03 -19.40 -2.11
CA LYS A 70 6.26 -18.45 -3.22
C LYS A 70 6.07 -17.01 -2.77
N MET A 71 5.00 -16.75 -2.01
CA MET A 71 4.72 -15.43 -1.43
C MET A 71 5.84 -14.99 -0.48
N LYS A 72 6.27 -15.85 0.45
CA LYS A 72 7.39 -15.61 1.37
C LYS A 72 8.69 -15.31 0.63
N ASN A 73 8.97 -16.02 -0.46
CA ASN A 73 10.17 -15.78 -1.27
C ASN A 73 10.11 -14.41 -1.96
N THR A 74 8.95 -14.03 -2.51
CA THR A 74 8.75 -12.68 -3.07
C THR A 74 8.96 -11.61 -1.99
N ILE A 75 8.36 -11.78 -0.81
CA ILE A 75 8.51 -10.84 0.31
C ILE A 75 9.96 -10.75 0.77
N LYS A 76 10.69 -11.88 0.86
CA LYS A 76 12.12 -11.90 1.16
C LYS A 76 12.96 -11.16 0.11
N ASN A 77 12.62 -11.27 -1.17
CA ASN A 77 13.30 -10.53 -2.22
C ASN A 77 13.04 -9.02 -2.12
N ILE A 78 11.81 -8.62 -1.80
CA ILE A 78 11.47 -7.20 -1.53
C ILE A 78 12.22 -6.70 -0.29
N SER A 79 12.32 -7.52 0.77
CA SER A 79 13.10 -7.22 1.97
C SER A 79 14.58 -6.98 1.65
N LYS A 80 15.19 -7.84 0.83
CA LYS A 80 16.57 -7.64 0.34
C LYS A 80 16.71 -6.34 -0.45
N LEU A 81 15.76 -6.05 -1.33
CA LEU A 81 15.75 -4.80 -2.10
C LEU A 81 15.68 -3.60 -1.14
N HIS A 82 14.73 -3.61 -0.21
CA HIS A 82 14.57 -2.56 0.81
C HIS A 82 15.85 -2.33 1.62
N SER A 83 16.55 -3.38 2.02
CA SER A 83 17.81 -3.31 2.77
C SER A 83 19.02 -2.87 1.93
N SER A 84 19.04 -3.17 0.63
CA SER A 84 20.12 -2.74 -0.28
C SER A 84 20.14 -1.24 -0.57
N LEU A 85 19.01 -0.55 -0.42
CA LEU A 85 18.99 0.90 -0.51
C LEU A 85 19.61 1.49 0.76
N SER A 86 20.74 2.19 0.67
CA SER A 86 21.42 2.73 1.86
C SER A 86 21.07 4.20 2.15
N THR A 87 20.62 4.98 1.17
CA THR A 87 20.58 6.46 1.28
C THR A 87 19.24 7.13 0.96
N ASP A 88 18.36 6.53 0.16
CA ASP A 88 17.08 7.16 -0.20
C ASP A 88 15.91 6.71 0.70
N ARG A 89 15.56 7.56 1.67
CA ARG A 89 14.39 7.36 2.56
C ARG A 89 13.07 7.30 1.80
N TYR A 90 12.94 8.02 0.69
CA TYR A 90 11.72 8.05 -0.10
C TYR A 90 11.52 6.72 -0.81
N GLN A 91 12.53 6.25 -1.55
CA GLN A 91 12.49 4.95 -2.21
C GLN A 91 12.28 3.79 -1.24
N LYS A 92 12.91 3.82 -0.05
CA LYS A 92 12.64 2.82 1.00
C LYS A 92 11.16 2.73 1.37
N SER A 93 10.54 3.87 1.64
CA SER A 93 9.10 3.90 1.99
C SER A 93 8.19 3.48 0.83
N THR A 94 8.61 3.71 -0.42
CA THR A 94 7.88 3.25 -1.62
C THR A 94 8.03 1.74 -1.84
N ILE A 95 9.20 1.15 -1.56
CA ILE A 95 9.37 -0.30 -1.62
C ILE A 95 8.59 -0.97 -0.48
N LEU A 96 8.60 -0.37 0.71
CA LEU A 96 7.84 -0.85 1.86
C LEU A 96 6.32 -0.78 1.62
N SER A 97 5.83 0.18 0.83
CA SER A 97 4.38 0.31 0.54
C SER A 97 3.83 -0.88 -0.24
N LEU A 98 4.67 -1.60 -1.00
CA LEU A 98 4.28 -2.82 -1.73
C LEU A 98 3.79 -3.95 -0.80
N VAL A 99 4.20 -3.93 0.47
CA VAL A 99 3.86 -4.97 1.46
C VAL A 99 3.18 -4.42 2.71
N ALA A 100 3.15 -3.10 2.90
CA ALA A 100 2.57 -2.47 4.10
C ALA A 100 1.03 -2.47 4.14
N SER A 101 0.34 -2.68 3.02
CA SER A 101 -1.12 -2.83 2.99
C SER A 101 -1.58 -4.19 3.54
N GLU A 102 -0.88 -5.25 3.15
CA GLU A 102 -1.26 -6.64 3.43
C GLU A 102 -0.76 -7.15 4.78
N PHE A 103 0.40 -6.65 5.24
CA PHE A 103 1.08 -7.20 6.42
C PHE A 103 1.16 -6.22 7.57
N SER A 104 1.05 -6.76 8.78
CA SER A 104 1.28 -6.01 10.01
C SER A 104 2.79 -5.74 10.23
N PRO A 105 3.14 -4.71 11.05
CA PRO A 105 4.55 -4.40 11.34
C PRO A 105 5.34 -5.58 11.91
N SER A 106 4.73 -6.41 12.77
CA SER A 106 5.39 -7.57 13.37
C SER A 106 5.69 -8.66 12.35
N GLN A 107 4.79 -8.88 11.39
CA GLN A 107 5.01 -9.81 10.28
C GLN A 107 6.15 -9.33 9.38
N LEU A 108 6.16 -8.04 9.00
CA LEU A 108 7.25 -7.47 8.19
C LEU A 108 8.60 -7.56 8.89
N SER A 109 8.64 -7.33 10.20
CA SER A 109 9.86 -7.52 11.00
C SER A 109 10.33 -8.98 10.94
N SER A 110 9.41 -9.96 11.03
CA SER A 110 9.76 -11.39 10.89
C SER A 110 10.28 -11.77 9.48
N PHE A 111 9.95 -10.97 8.47
CA PHE A 111 10.48 -11.12 7.11
C PHE A 111 11.81 -10.38 6.88
N GLY A 112 12.37 -9.74 7.91
CA GLY A 112 13.67 -9.08 7.88
C GLY A 112 13.64 -7.61 7.43
N PHE A 113 12.47 -6.97 7.42
CA PHE A 113 12.37 -5.54 7.15
C PHE A 113 12.76 -4.73 8.40
N GLU A 114 13.61 -3.72 8.20
CA GLU A 114 13.97 -2.74 9.22
C GLU A 114 13.38 -1.37 8.86
N PHE A 115 12.50 -0.84 9.69
CA PHE A 115 11.88 0.47 9.47
C PHE A 115 11.47 1.11 10.80
N SER A 116 11.34 2.43 10.80
CA SER A 116 10.71 3.16 11.89
C SER A 116 9.19 3.10 11.78
N ARG A 117 8.50 3.38 12.90
CA ARG A 117 7.04 3.49 12.93
C ARG A 117 6.50 4.57 11.98
N THR A 118 7.24 5.67 11.82
CA THR A 118 6.88 6.74 10.89
C THR A 118 7.01 6.29 9.44
N GLN A 119 8.09 5.57 9.09
CA GLN A 119 8.27 5.01 7.74
C GLN A 119 7.15 4.04 7.37
N PHE A 120 6.74 3.18 8.30
CA PHE A 120 5.62 2.27 8.09
C PHE A 120 4.31 3.00 7.82
N ASN A 121 3.99 4.03 8.62
CA ASN A 121 2.78 4.82 8.42
C ASN A 121 2.78 5.54 7.06
N THR A 122 3.91 6.12 6.66
CA THR A 122 4.07 6.75 5.34
C THR A 122 3.91 5.72 4.22
N ALA A 123 4.51 4.53 4.37
CA ALA A 123 4.38 3.46 3.39
C ALA A 123 2.93 2.97 3.26
N LYS A 124 2.22 2.84 4.38
CA LYS A 124 0.80 2.47 4.39
C LYS A 124 -0.08 3.54 3.74
N GLN A 125 0.21 4.82 3.98
CA GLN A 125 -0.48 5.92 3.31
C GLN A 125 -0.21 5.90 1.79
N LYS A 126 1.05 5.73 1.37
CA LYS A 126 1.40 5.59 -0.06
C LYS A 126 0.66 4.43 -0.73
N ALA A 127 0.55 3.30 -0.04
CA ALA A 127 -0.20 2.14 -0.54
C ALA A 127 -1.70 2.47 -0.69
N SER A 128 -2.30 3.23 0.24
CA SER A 128 -3.70 3.65 0.10
C SER A 128 -3.94 4.69 -0.99
N GLU A 129 -2.91 5.44 -1.37
CA GLU A 129 -2.95 6.46 -2.44
C GLU A 129 -2.47 5.91 -3.80
N ASP A 130 -2.19 4.60 -3.90
CA ASP A 130 -1.59 3.93 -5.07
C ASP A 130 -0.31 4.62 -5.60
N GLN A 131 0.46 5.26 -4.71
CA GLN A 131 1.69 5.96 -5.05
C GLN A 131 2.91 5.04 -4.93
N PHE A 132 3.23 4.35 -6.02
CA PHE A 132 4.38 3.44 -6.12
C PHE A 132 5.56 3.99 -6.94
N THR A 133 5.56 5.29 -7.25
CA THR A 133 6.59 5.92 -8.08
C THR A 133 7.94 5.99 -7.33
N LEU A 134 9.01 5.52 -7.98
CA LEU A 134 10.39 5.61 -7.49
C LEU A 134 11.10 6.92 -7.88
N GLY A 135 10.43 7.80 -8.61
CA GLY A 135 10.99 9.09 -9.03
C GLY A 135 11.31 10.01 -7.85
N ASP A 136 12.13 11.03 -8.13
CA ASP A 136 12.56 11.99 -7.12
C ASP A 136 11.37 12.59 -6.38
N TYR A 137 11.45 12.55 -5.05
CA TYR A 137 10.44 13.10 -4.16
C TYR A 137 10.21 14.58 -4.46
N GLN A 138 9.10 14.90 -5.11
CA GLN A 138 8.61 16.26 -5.17
C GLN A 138 7.92 16.58 -3.84
N ARG A 139 8.57 17.40 -3.01
CA ARG A 139 7.93 17.96 -1.82
C ARG A 139 6.69 18.73 -2.26
N HIS A 140 5.51 18.23 -1.90
CA HIS A 140 4.31 19.03 -1.93
C HIS A 140 4.44 20.11 -0.85
N ILE A 141 4.81 21.33 -1.26
CA ILE A 141 4.82 22.50 -0.38
C ILE A 141 3.38 23.02 -0.33
N PRO A 142 2.70 23.01 0.84
CA PRO A 142 1.40 23.61 0.97
C PRO A 142 1.47 25.08 0.55
N LYS A 143 0.43 25.59 -0.13
CA LYS A 143 0.37 27.00 -0.56
C LYS A 143 0.56 27.99 0.59
N SER A 144 0.24 27.61 1.84
CA SER A 144 0.49 28.43 3.03
C SER A 144 1.98 28.60 3.38
N ARG A 145 2.86 27.71 2.88
CA ARG A 145 4.31 27.75 3.08
C ARG A 145 5.07 28.01 1.78
N SER A 146 4.39 28.27 0.67
CA SER A 146 5.06 28.64 -0.57
C SER A 146 5.74 30.00 -0.40
N ALA A 147 6.92 30.16 -0.99
CA ALA A 147 7.63 31.44 -0.97
C ALA A 147 6.73 32.53 -1.55
N VAL A 148 6.46 33.55 -0.75
CA VAL A 148 5.70 34.72 -1.18
C VAL A 148 6.61 35.53 -2.11
N GLY A 149 6.09 35.93 -3.28
CA GLY A 149 6.85 36.70 -4.26
C GLY A 149 7.37 38.00 -3.66
N GLN A 150 8.59 38.39 -4.05
CA GLN A 150 9.27 39.57 -3.49
C GLN A 150 8.44 40.86 -3.62
N THR A 151 7.66 40.96 -4.70
CA THR A 151 6.72 42.07 -4.94
C THR A 151 5.67 42.23 -3.84
N VAL A 152 5.13 41.12 -3.33
CA VAL A 152 4.15 41.13 -2.24
C VAL A 152 4.82 41.50 -0.92
N VAL A 153 6.05 41.01 -0.70
CA VAL A 153 6.85 41.38 0.48
C VAL A 153 7.16 42.88 0.50
N ASP A 154 7.53 43.44 -0.65
CA ASP A 154 7.87 44.85 -0.78
C ASP A 154 6.63 45.75 -0.66
N LEU A 155 5.47 45.30 -1.14
CA LEU A 155 4.18 45.97 -0.91
C LEU A 155 3.80 46.00 0.57
N VAL A 156 3.96 44.88 1.29
CA VAL A 156 3.66 44.83 2.73
C VAL A 156 4.64 45.74 3.50
N LYS A 157 5.92 45.75 3.13
CA LYS A 157 6.92 46.66 3.72
C LYS A 157 6.60 48.13 3.47
N SER A 158 6.16 48.49 2.26
CA SER A 158 5.80 49.88 1.95
C SER A 158 4.56 50.31 2.74
N TYR A 159 3.54 49.45 2.81
CA TYR A 159 2.34 49.69 3.60
C TYR A 159 2.68 49.91 5.08
N LEU A 160 3.44 49.01 5.69
CA LEU A 160 3.86 49.13 7.10
C LEU A 160 4.65 50.40 7.37
N ARG A 161 5.53 50.83 6.44
CA ARG A 161 6.27 52.10 6.58
C ARG A 161 5.36 53.32 6.53
N CYS A 162 4.37 53.34 5.64
CA CYS A 162 3.44 54.46 5.50
C CYS A 162 2.58 54.68 6.75
N TYR A 163 2.12 53.59 7.38
CA TYR A 163 1.26 53.68 8.57
C TYR A 163 2.02 53.72 9.89
N SER A 164 3.29 53.30 9.91
CA SER A 164 4.19 53.46 11.07
C SER A 164 4.51 54.93 11.39
N GLN A 165 4.48 55.83 10.40
CA GLN A 165 4.75 57.26 10.63
C GLN A 165 3.52 58.04 11.11
N GLN A 166 2.31 57.54 10.86
CA GLN A 166 1.08 58.21 11.34
C GLN A 166 0.85 58.06 12.84
N SER A 167 1.47 57.05 13.49
CA SER A 167 1.31 56.80 14.92
C SER A 167 2.23 57.63 15.84
N SER A 168 3.19 58.43 15.31
CA SER A 168 4.08 59.25 16.16
C SER A 168 3.89 60.76 16.04
N ILE A 169 3.04 61.26 15.12
CA ILE A 169 2.78 62.70 14.92
C ILE A 169 1.40 63.05 15.46
N LYS A 170 1.19 62.84 16.76
CA LYS A 170 0.07 63.47 17.47
C LYS A 170 0.35 63.70 18.95
N GLU A 171 1.55 64.15 19.30
CA GLU A 171 1.77 64.80 20.60
C GLU A 171 3.15 65.48 20.65
N ARG A 172 3.25 66.72 20.13
CA ARG A 172 4.26 67.66 20.61
C ARG A 172 3.87 69.11 20.30
N ARG A 173 3.25 69.72 21.32
CA ARG A 173 3.40 71.10 21.82
C ARG A 173 3.15 72.25 20.82
N VAL A 174 2.01 72.90 21.00
CA VAL A 174 1.87 74.35 20.79
C VAL A 174 1.78 74.95 22.20
N ASP A 175 2.93 75.24 22.78
CA ASP A 175 3.10 76.16 23.92
C ASP A 175 4.47 76.82 23.68
N GLY A 176 4.47 78.15 23.58
CA GLY A 176 5.67 78.95 23.30
C GLY A 176 5.30 80.39 23.00
N ASP A 177 5.11 81.16 24.07
CA ASP A 177 5.05 82.63 24.12
C ASP A 177 6.41 83.29 23.80
N GLU A 178 6.34 84.63 23.68
CA GLU A 178 7.40 85.67 23.65
C GLU A 178 7.98 85.98 22.25
N ASP A 179 8.16 87.23 21.78
CA ASP A 179 7.83 88.58 22.24
C ASP A 179 8.04 89.49 21.00
N SER A 180 7.29 90.59 20.85
CA SER A 180 7.67 91.67 19.91
C SER A 180 7.26 93.03 20.48
N ASP A 181 8.30 93.83 20.77
CA ASP A 181 8.30 95.19 21.26
C ASP A 181 7.35 96.14 20.49
N GLY A 182 6.62 96.94 21.25
CA GLY A 182 5.89 98.12 20.77
C GLY A 182 5.92 99.25 21.80
N LEU A 183 6.80 100.23 21.53
CA LEU A 183 6.87 101.64 22.00
C LEU A 183 6.66 101.94 23.50
#